data_AF-A0A0F9SRN4-F1
#
_entry.id   AF-A0A0F9SRN4-F1
#
_cell.length_a   1.000
_cell.length_b   1.000
_cell.length_c   1.000
_cell.angle_alpha   90.00
_cell.angle_beta   90.00
_cell.angle_gamma   90.00
#
_symmetry.space_group_name_H-M   'P 1'
#
loop_
_entity.id
_entity.type
_entity.pdbx_description
1 polymer ?
#
loop_
_entity_poly.entity_id
_entity_poly.type
_entity_poly.pdbx_seq_one_letter_code
_entity_poly.pdbx_strand_id
1 'polypeptide(L)' 'MSLAIPENIADVTLSDTTVLAPAGILFIGTAGDLKISGAQSGAATFKNLANGTFLRIRARIAWSTGSTVSNVVRCW' A
#
# COMPACT_ATOMS: atom_id res chain seq x y z
N MET A 1 -21.27 -10.07 7.37
CA MET A 1 -19.82 -9.89 7.20
C MET A 1 -19.50 -8.47 7.64
N SER A 2 -18.94 -8.29 8.83
CA SER A 2 -18.65 -6.94 9.35
C SER A 2 -17.61 -6.28 8.43
N LEU A 3 -17.99 -5.17 7.81
CA LEU A 3 -17.07 -4.34 7.04
C LEU A 3 -16.08 -3.77 8.06
N ALA A 4 -14.82 -4.23 8.05
CA ALA A 4 -13.79 -3.64 8.89
C ALA A 4 -13.53 -2.21 8.39
N ILE A 5 -14.20 -1.23 9.00
CA ILE A 5 -13.99 0.19 8.69
C ILE A 5 -12.67 0.57 9.38
N PRO A 6 -11.63 0.99 8.65
CA PRO A 6 -10.45 1.58 9.27
C PRO A 6 -10.83 2.73 10.18
N GLU A 7 -10.18 2.83 11.34
CA GLU A 7 -10.29 4.03 12.18
C GLU A 7 -9.67 5.24 11.47
N ASN A 8 -8.64 5.03 10.63
CA ASN A 8 -7.99 6.10 9.87
C ASN A 8 -7.71 5.72 8.41
N ILE A 9 -7.92 6.69 7.52
CA ILE A 9 -7.58 6.60 6.09
C ILE A 9 -6.74 7.80 5.66
N ALA A 10 -5.77 7.58 4.79
CA ALA A 10 -5.01 8.65 4.14
C ALA A 10 -4.49 8.23 2.77
N ASP A 11 -4.43 9.20 1.87
CA ASP A 11 -3.75 9.05 0.58
C ASP A 11 -2.26 8.79 0.79
N VAL A 12 -1.73 7.82 0.05
CA VAL A 12 -0.32 7.46 0.06
C VAL A 12 0.33 8.03 -1.18
N THR A 13 1.19 9.01 -0.96
CA THR A 13 2.18 9.40 -1.95
C THR A 13 3.31 8.37 -1.95
N LEU A 14 3.54 7.74 -3.09
CA LEU A 14 4.66 6.81 -3.25
C LEU A 14 5.98 7.56 -3.06
N SER A 15 6.86 7.01 -2.22
CA SER A 15 8.18 7.56 -2.00
C SER A 15 9.14 6.48 -1.50
N ASP A 16 10.39 6.61 -1.90
CA ASP A 16 11.45 5.67 -1.57
C ASP A 16 12.07 5.93 -0.18
N THR A 17 11.61 6.96 0.53
CA THR A 17 12.14 7.36 1.85
C THR A 17 11.07 7.60 2.92
N THR A 18 9.80 7.82 2.53
CA THR A 18 8.75 8.09 3.51
C THR A 18 8.31 6.79 4.19
N VAL A 19 8.35 6.82 5.52
CA VAL A 19 7.85 5.72 6.34
C VAL A 19 6.37 5.97 6.62
N LEU A 20 5.54 5.04 6.17
CA LEU A 20 4.13 4.95 6.54
C LEU A 20 4.03 4.39 7.97
N ALA A 21 4.00 5.29 8.94
CA ALA A 21 3.67 4.98 10.33
C ALA A 21 2.23 5.40 10.66
N PRO A 22 1.39 4.53 11.25
CA PRO A 22 1.62 3.09 11.46
C PRO A 22 1.50 2.27 10.15
N ALA A 23 2.09 1.07 10.14
CA ALA A 23 1.98 0.18 8.99
C ALA A 23 0.54 -0.34 8.85
N GLY A 24 -0.08 -0.10 7.70
CA GLY A 24 -1.51 -0.35 7.47
C GLY A 24 -1.78 -1.21 6.25
N ILE A 25 -3.06 -1.46 6.00
CA ILE A 25 -3.59 -2.12 4.80
C ILE A 25 -3.61 -1.10 3.66
N LEU A 26 -3.31 -1.53 2.44
CA LEU A 26 -3.29 -0.66 1.26
C LEU A 26 -4.44 -0.99 0.33
N PHE A 27 -5.11 0.05 -0.15
CA PHE A 27 -6.05 -0.03 -1.25
C PHE A 27 -5.40 0.49 -2.53
N ILE A 28 -5.61 -0.22 -3.63
CA ILE A 28 -5.00 0.06 -4.93
C ILE A 28 -6.04 0.72 -5.83
N GLY A 29 -5.89 2.02 -6.10
CA GLY A 29 -6.81 2.76 -6.96
C GLY A 29 -6.64 2.45 -8.44
N THR A 30 -5.41 2.37 -8.94
CA THR A 30 -5.12 2.02 -10.35
C THR A 30 -4.34 0.72 -10.47
N ALA A 31 -4.61 -0.03 -11.53
CA ALA A 31 -3.94 -1.30 -11.76
C ALA A 31 -2.45 -1.08 -12.09
N GLY A 32 -1.59 -2.00 -11.64
CA GLY A 32 -0.15 -1.91 -11.89
C GLY A 32 0.67 -2.73 -10.92
N ASP A 33 1.96 -2.42 -10.85
CA ASP A 33 2.90 -3.05 -9.94
C ASP A 33 3.10 -2.15 -8.72
N LEU A 34 3.13 -2.74 -7.52
CA LEU A 34 3.44 -2.01 -6.30
C LEU A 34 4.57 -2.70 -5.56
N LYS A 35 5.67 -1.98 -5.39
CA LYS A 35 6.74 -2.39 -4.49
C LYS A 35 6.47 -1.85 -3.09
N ILE A 36 6.43 -2.77 -2.11
CA ILE A 36 6.26 -2.43 -0.70
C ILE A 36 7.40 -2.99 0.14
N SER A 37 7.71 -2.30 1.23
CA SER A 37 8.46 -2.88 2.35
C SER A 37 7.50 -3.33 3.45
N GLY A 38 7.68 -4.55 3.95
CA GLY A 38 6.90 -5.09 5.05
C GLY A 38 7.15 -4.35 6.37
N ALA A 39 6.23 -4.51 7.33
CA ALA A 39 6.31 -3.85 8.64
C ALA A 39 7.60 -4.12 9.43
N GLN A 40 8.22 -5.30 9.27
CA GLN A 40 9.44 -5.68 9.99
C GLN A 40 10.70 -5.56 9.12
N SER A 41 10.76 -6.26 7.99
CA SER A 41 11.85 -6.14 7.01
C SER A 41 11.44 -6.70 5.64
N GLY A 42 12.30 -6.53 4.64
CA GLY A 42 12.11 -7.05 3.29
C GLY A 42 11.32 -6.10 2.39
N ALA A 43 11.68 -6.10 1.11
CA ALA A 43 10.97 -5.40 0.05
C ALA A 43 10.55 -6.40 -1.04
N ALA A 44 9.30 -6.35 -1.47
CA ALA A 44 8.77 -7.21 -2.52
C ALA A 44 7.94 -6.38 -3.49
N THR A 45 7.95 -6.78 -4.77
CA THR A 45 7.12 -6.17 -5.81
C THR A 45 5.93 -7.06 -6.08
N PHE A 46 4.74 -6.56 -5.78
CA PHE A 46 3.48 -7.19 -6.16
C PHE A 46 3.18 -6.80 -7.59
N LYS A 47 3.26 -7.76 -8.50
CA LYS A 47 3.03 -7.52 -9.92
C LYS A 47 1.56 -7.70 -10.29
N ASN A 48 1.12 -6.93 -11.27
CA ASN A 48 -0.19 -7.03 -11.91
C ASN A 48 -1.36 -6.95 -10.90
N LEU A 49 -1.27 -6.00 -9.96
CA LEU A 49 -2.37 -5.70 -9.05
C LEU A 49 -3.53 -5.09 -9.83
N ALA A 50 -4.73 -5.64 -9.62
CA ALA A 50 -5.94 -5.07 -10.20
C ALA A 50 -6.34 -3.78 -9.45
N ASN A 51 -7.00 -2.87 -10.16
CA ASN A 51 -7.66 -1.72 -9.55
C ASN A 51 -8.76 -2.17 -8.57
N GLY A 52 -9.00 -1.38 -7.52
CA GLY A 52 -9.97 -1.71 -6.49
C GLY A 52 -9.52 -2.80 -5.51
N THR A 53 -8.28 -3.26 -5.57
CA THR A 53 -7.78 -4.34 -4.72
C THR A 53 -7.42 -3.83 -3.33
N PHE A 54 -7.85 -4.54 -2.29
CA PHE A 54 -7.35 -4.36 -0.93
C PHE A 54 -6.19 -5.33 -0.66
N LEU A 55 -4.99 -4.78 -0.56
CA LEU A 55 -3.79 -5.47 -0.10
C LEU A 55 -3.78 -5.53 1.43
N ARG A 56 -4.26 -6.64 1.99
CA ARG A 56 -4.30 -6.90 3.45
C ARG A 56 -2.92 -7.25 4.02
N ILE A 57 -1.93 -6.43 3.72
CA ILE A 57 -0.54 -6.59 4.13
C ILE A 57 -0.12 -5.29 4.81
N ARG A 58 0.51 -5.40 5.97
CA ARG A 58 1.03 -4.24 6.69
C ARG A 58 2.30 -3.73 6.00
N ALA A 59 2.14 -2.73 5.13
CA ALA A 59 3.27 -2.08 4.48
C ALA A 59 3.77 -0.88 5.32
N ARG A 60 5.09 -0.78 5.42
CA ARG A 60 5.80 0.34 6.07
C ARG A 60 6.29 1.38 5.07
N ILE A 61 6.60 0.98 3.84
CA ILE A 61 7.03 1.87 2.75
C ILE A 61 6.32 1.41 1.48
N ALA A 62 5.76 2.35 0.73
CA ALA A 62 5.26 2.15 -0.62
C ALA A 62 6.19 2.90 -1.58
N TRP A 63 7.03 2.15 -2.29
CA TRP A 63 8.12 2.70 -3.07
C TRP A 63 7.59 3.42 -4.31
N SER A 64 8.20 4.56 -4.68
CA SER A 64 7.99 5.18 -6.00
C SER A 64 8.76 4.42 -7.07
N THR A 65 9.99 4.00 -6.77
CA THR A 65 10.81 3.26 -7.72
C THR A 65 10.32 1.82 -7.86
N GLY A 66 9.97 1.45 -9.09
CA GLY A 66 9.48 0.10 -9.40
C GLY A 66 8.00 -0.12 -9.08
N SER A 67 7.25 0.95 -8.81
CA SER A 67 5.79 0.92 -8.71
C SER A 67 5.17 1.71 -9.86
N THR A 68 4.15 1.14 -10.49
CA THR A 68 3.37 1.79 -11.56
C THR A 68 1.94 2.11 -11.13
N VAL A 69 1.52 1.64 -9.94
CA VAL A 69 0.23 2.00 -9.37
C VAL A 69 0.19 3.48 -8.97
N SER A 70 -1.00 4.05 -9.01
CA SER A 70 -1.35 5.37 -8.53
C SER A 70 -2.64 5.29 -7.70
N ASN A 71 -2.97 6.38 -6.98
CA ASN A 71 -4.16 6.45 -6.12
C ASN A 71 -4.19 5.35 -5.05
N VAL A 72 -3.08 5.21 -4.31
CA VAL A 72 -2.99 4.25 -3.20
C VAL A 72 -3.54 4.89 -1.94
N VAL A 73 -4.41 4.18 -1.21
CA VAL A 73 -4.97 4.65 0.07
C VAL A 73 -4.53 3.71 1.17
N ARG A 74 -4.01 4.25 2.28
CA ARG A 74 -3.68 3.47 3.47
C ARG A 74 -4.86 3.51 4.44
N CYS A 75 -5.16 2.36 5.01
CA CYS A 75 -6.25 2.07 5.95
C CYS A 75 -5.60 1.43 7.19
N TRP A 76 -5.73 2.06 8.37
CA TRP A 76 -5.13 1.57 9.62
C TRP A 76 -5.94 1.91 10.86
#